data_AF-V5GRJ5-F1
#
_entry.id   AF-V5GRJ5-F1
#
_cell.length_a   1.000
_cell.length_b   1.000
_cell.length_c   1.000
_cell.angle_alpha   90.00
_cell.angle_beta   90.00
_cell.angle_gamma   90.00
#
_symmetry.space_group_name_H-M   'P 1'
#
loop_
_entity.id
_entity.type
_entity.pdbx_description
1 polymer ?
#
loop_
_entity_poly.entity_id
_entity_poly.type
_entity_poly.pdbx_seq_one_letter_code
_entity_poly.pdbx_strand_id
1 'polypeptide(L)'
;MPVDLYNLSVSAPCALVRMVAKHIGVELNVKDLNFAKKEHLSPEYLKINPFHSVPTISDDGFVIYESTAICLYLLNKYAPGSDLYPKDLQKRARVDQVLATVTSFVQPRYGEFYRNSIMIMKKPTAQQVQELEETALKGLE
;
A
#
# COMPACT_ATOMS: atom_id res chain seq x y z
N MET A 1 -7.49 0.99 21.27
CA MET A 1 -8.35 -0.07 20.67
C MET A 1 -7.59 -0.69 19.49
N PRO A 2 -7.98 -1.85 18.92
CA PRO A 2 -7.30 -2.33 17.71
C PRO A 2 -7.45 -1.31 16.58
N VAL A 3 -6.44 -1.17 15.72
CA VAL A 3 -6.50 -0.24 14.59
C VAL A 3 -7.39 -0.83 13.52
N ASP A 4 -8.45 -0.12 13.12
CA ASP A 4 -9.32 -0.56 12.04
C ASP A 4 -8.58 -0.48 10.71
N LEU A 5 -8.61 -1.54 9.89
CA LEU A 5 -8.09 -1.55 8.52
C LEU A 5 -9.21 -1.89 7.55
N TYR A 6 -9.62 -0.92 6.74
CA TYR A 6 -10.46 -1.14 5.57
C TYR A 6 -9.62 -1.77 4.45
N ASN A 7 -10.01 -2.98 4.06
CA ASN A 7 -9.14 -3.95 3.39
C ASN A 7 -9.76 -4.49 2.10
N LEU A 8 -8.89 -4.93 1.19
CA LEU A 8 -9.22 -5.87 0.14
C LEU A 8 -8.14 -6.95 0.13
N SER A 9 -8.51 -8.23 0.32
CA SER A 9 -7.53 -9.29 0.59
C SER A 9 -6.48 -9.46 -0.52
N VAL A 10 -6.90 -9.29 -1.79
CA VAL A 10 -6.05 -9.40 -2.99
C VAL A 10 -5.23 -8.14 -3.29
N SER A 11 -5.43 -7.05 -2.54
CA SER A 11 -4.75 -5.78 -2.78
C SER A 11 -3.32 -5.80 -2.20
N ALA A 12 -2.33 -5.62 -3.07
CA ALA A 12 -0.92 -5.50 -2.70
C ALA A 12 -0.63 -4.37 -1.67
N PRO A 13 -1.14 -3.13 -1.82
CA PRO A 13 -0.92 -2.09 -0.82
C PRO A 13 -1.60 -2.42 0.53
N CYS A 14 -2.72 -3.15 0.53
CA CYS A 14 -3.30 -3.66 1.77
C CYS A 14 -2.41 -4.73 2.42
N ALA A 15 -1.82 -5.63 1.62
CA ALA A 15 -0.89 -6.64 2.11
C ALA A 15 0.32 -6.01 2.79
N LEU A 16 0.88 -4.93 2.22
CA LEU A 16 1.97 -4.16 2.82
C LEU A 16 1.63 -3.67 4.24
N VAL A 17 0.46 -3.06 4.42
CA VAL A 17 0.02 -2.57 5.75
C VAL A 17 -0.13 -3.73 6.74
N ARG A 18 -0.74 -4.85 6.33
CA ARG A 18 -0.88 -6.05 7.18
C ARG A 18 0.48 -6.64 7.57
N MET A 19 1.44 -6.66 6.65
CA MET A 19 2.80 -7.16 6.91
C MET A 19 3.54 -6.27 7.91
N VAL A 20 3.51 -4.95 7.72
CA VAL A 20 4.16 -4.01 8.64
C VAL A 20 3.52 -4.09 10.02
N ALA A 21 2.18 -4.03 10.12
CA ALA A 21 1.47 -4.12 11.39
C ALA A 21 1.80 -5.43 12.13
N LYS A 22 1.79 -6.56 11.44
CA LYS A 22 2.18 -7.86 12.01
C LYS A 22 3.63 -7.85 12.49
N HIS A 23 4.55 -7.27 11.72
CA HIS A 23 5.97 -7.21 12.07
C HIS A 23 6.23 -6.42 13.35
N ILE A 24 5.48 -5.34 13.59
CA ILE A 24 5.63 -4.48 14.77
C ILE A 24 4.65 -4.81 15.90
N GLY A 25 3.88 -5.91 15.78
CA GLY A 25 2.95 -6.36 16.81
C GLY A 25 1.69 -5.50 16.98
N VAL A 26 1.30 -4.72 15.96
CA VAL A 26 0.03 -3.97 15.95
C VAL A 26 -1.10 -4.90 15.54
N GLU A 27 -2.07 -5.08 16.42
CA GLU A 27 -3.31 -5.80 16.12
C GLU A 27 -4.23 -4.94 15.25
N LEU A 28 -4.62 -5.49 14.10
CA LEU A 28 -5.53 -4.86 13.16
C LEU A 28 -6.92 -5.48 13.26
N ASN A 29 -7.94 -4.64 13.38
CA ASN A 29 -9.32 -5.04 13.12
C ASN A 29 -9.59 -4.94 11.61
N VAL A 30 -9.44 -6.05 10.90
CA VAL A 30 -9.55 -6.09 9.43
C VAL A 30 -11.02 -6.06 9.00
N LYS A 31 -11.39 -5.03 8.26
CA LYS A 31 -12.71 -4.82 7.65
C LYS A 31 -12.61 -5.00 6.14
N ASP A 32 -12.84 -6.22 5.65
CA ASP A 32 -12.84 -6.49 4.22
C ASP A 32 -14.04 -5.83 3.53
N LEU A 33 -13.76 -5.02 2.51
CA LEU A 33 -14.78 -4.42 1.66
C LEU A 33 -15.07 -5.32 0.46
N ASN A 34 -16.34 -5.46 0.13
CA ASN A 34 -16.78 -6.15 -1.08
C ASN A 34 -16.74 -5.20 -2.29
N PHE A 35 -15.66 -5.27 -3.05
CA PHE A 35 -15.49 -4.47 -4.27
C PHE A 35 -16.46 -4.87 -5.39
N ALA A 36 -16.89 -6.14 -5.45
CA ALA A 36 -17.88 -6.59 -6.44
C ALA A 36 -19.26 -5.96 -6.18
N LYS A 37 -19.60 -5.72 -4.91
CA LYS A 37 -20.80 -4.97 -4.48
C LYS A 37 -20.58 -3.46 -4.43
N LYS A 38 -19.42 -2.95 -4.86
CA LYS A 38 -19.07 -1.53 -4.86
C LYS A 38 -19.14 -0.86 -3.48
N GLU A 39 -18.84 -1.59 -2.40
CA GLU A 39 -18.89 -1.03 -1.03
C GLU A 39 -17.92 0.14 -0.82
N HIS A 40 -16.78 0.14 -1.52
CA HIS A 40 -15.84 1.26 -1.56
C HIS A 40 -16.40 2.55 -2.20
N LEU A 41 -17.53 2.46 -2.90
CA LEU A 41 -18.25 3.61 -3.48
C LEU A 41 -19.49 4.00 -2.65
N SER A 42 -19.75 3.30 -1.54
CA SER A 42 -20.88 3.62 -0.67
C SER A 42 -20.72 5.01 -0.04
N PRO A 43 -21.82 5.76 0.17
CA PRO A 43 -21.78 7.04 0.89
C PRO A 43 -21.14 6.92 2.28
N GLU A 44 -21.29 5.76 2.93
CA GLU A 44 -20.71 5.47 4.24
C GLU A 44 -19.18 5.40 4.16
N TYR A 45 -18.63 4.70 3.17
CA TYR A 45 -17.17 4.58 3.02
C TYR A 45 -16.54 5.88 2.48
N LEU A 46 -17.23 6.59 1.60
CA LEU A 46 -16.75 7.88 1.06
C LEU A 46 -16.59 8.96 2.14
N LYS A 47 -17.36 8.88 3.24
CA LYS A 47 -17.14 9.73 4.43
C LYS A 47 -15.82 9.44 5.15
N ILE A 48 -15.28 8.22 4.99
CA ILE A 48 -14.02 7.79 5.58
C ILE A 48 -12.86 8.10 4.62
N ASN A 49 -12.96 7.68 3.36
CA ASN A 49 -11.96 7.95 2.34
C ASN A 49 -12.63 8.46 1.04
N PRO A 50 -12.49 9.76 0.72
CA PRO A 50 -13.12 10.34 -0.47
C PRO A 50 -12.50 9.85 -1.78
N PHE A 51 -11.31 9.25 -1.74
CA PHE A 51 -10.64 8.63 -2.89
C PHE A 51 -11.07 7.18 -3.12
N HIS A 52 -12.10 6.68 -2.40
CA HIS A 52 -12.73 5.37 -2.63
C HIS A 52 -11.72 4.22 -2.77
N SER A 53 -10.60 4.31 -2.06
CA SER A 53 -9.46 3.41 -2.19
C SER A 53 -9.21 2.63 -0.90
N VAL A 54 -8.49 1.53 -1.04
CA VAL A 54 -7.94 0.74 0.07
C VAL A 54 -6.44 0.57 -0.16
N PRO A 55 -5.62 0.49 0.91
CA PRO A 55 -6.00 0.47 2.32
C PRO A 55 -6.42 1.83 2.87
N THR A 56 -7.22 1.80 3.94
CA THR A 56 -7.47 2.95 4.81
C THR A 56 -7.50 2.44 6.24
N ILE A 57 -6.88 3.17 7.18
CA ILE A 57 -6.98 2.85 8.60
C ILE A 57 -7.77 3.90 9.36
N SER A 58 -8.34 3.49 10.49
CA SER A 58 -8.85 4.39 11.53
C SER A 58 -8.26 3.95 12.87
N ASP A 59 -7.46 4.83 13.46
CA ASP A 59 -6.78 4.61 14.74
C ASP A 59 -7.35 5.58 15.77
N ASP A 60 -8.25 5.07 16.63
CA ASP A 60 -9.02 5.87 17.60
C ASP A 60 -9.71 7.10 16.96
N GLY A 61 -10.24 6.93 15.74
CA GLY A 61 -10.93 7.96 14.97
C GLY A 61 -10.03 8.83 14.07
N PHE A 62 -8.70 8.69 14.18
CA PHE A 62 -7.77 9.32 13.24
C PHE A 62 -7.67 8.48 11.96
N VAL A 63 -8.17 9.03 10.84
CA VAL A 63 -8.22 8.34 9.56
C VAL A 63 -6.99 8.66 8.71
N ILE A 64 -6.39 7.62 8.12
CA ILE A 64 -5.26 7.74 7.20
C ILE A 64 -5.47 6.78 6.02
N TYR A 65 -5.23 7.27 4.81
CA TYR A 65 -5.17 6.50 3.57
C TYR A 65 -3.79 6.69 2.90
N GLU A 66 -3.53 5.96 1.81
CA GLU A 66 -2.20 5.71 1.21
C GLU A 66 -1.34 4.73 2.02
N SER A 67 -1.01 3.58 1.43
CA SER A 67 -0.35 2.47 2.15
C SER A 67 1.01 2.85 2.73
N THR A 68 1.80 3.67 2.03
CA THR A 68 3.11 4.11 2.52
C THR A 68 2.96 5.05 3.72
N ALA A 69 2.05 6.03 3.64
CA ALA A 69 1.74 6.93 4.75
C ALA A 69 1.24 6.17 5.98
N ILE A 70 0.36 5.18 5.79
CA ILE A 70 -0.12 4.29 6.85
C ILE A 70 1.04 3.55 7.51
N CYS A 71 1.93 2.92 6.73
CA CYS A 71 3.07 2.19 7.27
C CYS A 71 4.01 3.11 8.08
N LEU A 72 4.31 4.31 7.56
CA LEU A 72 5.15 5.27 8.27
C LEU A 72 4.49 5.76 9.57
N TYR A 73 3.17 5.99 9.56
CA TYR A 73 2.42 6.33 10.78
C TYR A 73 2.51 5.21 11.82
N LEU A 74 2.23 3.97 11.43
CA LEU A 74 2.27 2.82 12.34
C LEU A 74 3.68 2.63 12.92
N LEU A 75 4.73 2.77 12.11
CA LEU A 75 6.12 2.69 12.56
C LEU A 75 6.47 3.80 13.55
N ASN A 76 6.08 5.06 13.26
CA ASN A 76 6.35 6.17 14.17
C ASN A 76 5.58 6.06 15.50
N LYS A 77 4.33 5.61 15.48
CA LYS A 77 3.46 5.55 16.68
C LYS A 77 3.75 4.32 17.54
N TYR A 78 3.84 3.13 16.93
CA TYR A 78 3.87 1.85 17.65
C TYR A 78 5.26 1.22 17.72
N ALA A 79 6.20 1.64 16.87
CA ALA A 79 7.58 1.16 16.90
C ALA A 79 8.62 2.29 16.76
N PRO A 80 8.56 3.34 17.61
CA PRO A 80 9.46 4.48 17.52
C PRO A 80 10.91 4.05 17.74
N GLY A 81 11.69 3.97 16.64
CA GLY A 81 13.06 3.46 16.67
C GLY A 81 13.27 2.16 15.91
N SER A 82 12.24 1.63 15.24
CA SER A 82 12.39 0.52 14.30
C SER A 82 13.42 0.83 13.21
N ASP A 83 14.27 -0.15 12.92
CA ASP A 83 15.23 -0.07 11.81
C ASP A 83 14.55 0.01 10.43
N LEU A 84 13.25 -0.32 10.34
CA LEU A 84 12.47 -0.13 9.11
C LEU A 84 12.23 1.36 8.78
N TYR A 85 12.23 2.23 9.78
CA TYR A 85 12.11 3.67 9.58
C TYR A 85 13.00 4.46 10.56
N PRO A 86 14.33 4.45 10.32
CA PRO A 86 15.32 4.97 11.25
C PRO A 86 15.15 6.47 11.47
N LYS A 87 15.58 6.98 12.63
CA LYS A 87 15.54 8.43 12.94
C LYS A 87 16.72 9.21 12.35
N ASP A 88 17.78 8.51 11.96
CA ASP A 88 18.91 9.13 11.27
C ASP A 88 18.45 9.79 9.97
N LEU A 89 18.86 11.04 9.77
CA LEU A 89 18.37 11.88 8.68
C LEU A 89 18.66 11.27 7.31
N GLN A 90 19.89 10.80 7.08
CA GLN A 90 20.31 10.30 5.76
C GLN A 90 19.70 8.93 5.46
N LYS A 91 19.67 8.03 6.46
CA LYS A 91 19.02 6.72 6.31
C LYS A 91 17.52 6.88 6.06
N ARG A 92 16.85 7.76 6.79
CA ARG A 92 15.43 8.07 6.58
C ARG A 92 15.18 8.64 5.19
N ALA A 93 16.00 9.61 4.76
CA ALA A 93 15.89 10.19 3.43
C ALA A 93 16.02 9.13 2.32
N ARG A 94 16.87 8.10 2.51
CA ARG A 94 16.98 6.98 1.56
C ARG A 94 15.72 6.10 1.54
N VAL A 95 15.11 5.84 2.70
CA VAL A 95 13.80 5.14 2.77
C VAL A 95 12.71 5.95 2.08
N ASP A 96 12.59 7.24 2.42
CA ASP A 96 11.60 8.13 1.83
C ASP A 96 11.77 8.24 0.31
N GLN A 97 13.03 8.32 -0.18
CA GLN A 97 13.33 8.30 -1.61
C GLN A 97 12.84 7.03 -2.29
N VAL A 98 13.11 5.84 -1.72
CA VAL A 98 12.66 4.57 -2.30
C VAL A 98 11.12 4.50 -2.32
N LEU A 99 10.45 4.87 -1.22
CA LEU A 99 8.99 4.90 -1.16
C LEU A 99 8.39 5.86 -2.20
N ALA A 100 8.99 7.04 -2.37
CA ALA A 100 8.58 8.02 -3.38
C ALA A 100 8.80 7.49 -4.80
N THR A 101 9.93 6.85 -5.09
CA THR A 101 10.21 6.22 -6.39
C THR A 101 9.23 5.10 -6.69
N VAL A 102 8.94 4.24 -5.71
CA VAL A 102 7.96 3.15 -5.88
C VAL A 102 6.59 3.73 -6.21
N THR A 103 6.14 4.75 -5.50
CA THR A 103 4.80 5.36 -5.69
C THR A 103 4.71 6.13 -7.01
N SER A 104 5.71 6.93 -7.35
CA SER A 104 5.64 7.85 -8.49
C SER A 104 6.11 7.24 -9.82
N PHE A 105 6.96 6.21 -9.78
CA PHE A 105 7.58 5.65 -10.97
C PHE A 105 7.22 4.18 -11.21
N VAL A 106 7.36 3.33 -10.18
CA VAL A 106 7.22 1.87 -10.33
C VAL A 106 5.76 1.44 -10.38
N GLN A 107 4.96 1.83 -9.38
CA GLN A 107 3.57 1.41 -9.25
C GLN A 107 2.69 1.79 -10.46
N PRO A 108 2.81 2.99 -11.08
CA PRO A 108 2.03 3.31 -12.26
C PRO A 108 2.32 2.37 -13.44
N ARG A 109 3.60 2.05 -13.69
CA ARG A 109 4.04 1.15 -14.77
C ARG A 109 3.59 -0.28 -14.51
N TYR A 110 3.79 -0.75 -13.28
CA TYR A 110 3.29 -2.07 -12.87
C TYR A 110 1.76 -2.16 -12.97
N GLY A 111 1.06 -1.11 -12.55
CA GLY A 111 -0.39 -1.01 -12.62
C GLY A 111 -0.92 -1.07 -14.04
N GLU A 112 -0.27 -0.38 -14.98
CA GLU A 112 -0.61 -0.45 -16.41
C GLU A 112 -0.40 -1.86 -16.97
N PHE A 113 0.77 -2.45 -16.73
CA PHE A 113 1.10 -3.81 -17.16
C PHE A 113 0.11 -4.85 -16.62
N TYR A 114 -0.16 -4.81 -15.31
CA TYR A 114 -1.04 -5.77 -14.64
C TYR A 114 -2.50 -5.59 -15.07
N ARG A 115 -2.97 -4.34 -15.17
CA ARG A 115 -4.32 -4.01 -15.64
C ARG A 115 -4.56 -4.52 -17.06
N ASN A 116 -3.63 -4.30 -17.97
CA ASN A 116 -3.73 -4.79 -19.35
C ASN A 116 -3.78 -6.33 -19.38
N SER A 117 -2.93 -6.98 -18.58
CA SER A 117 -2.89 -8.45 -18.49
C SER A 117 -4.20 -9.06 -17.98
N ILE A 118 -4.81 -8.45 -16.95
CA ILE A 118 -6.10 -8.89 -16.43
C ILE A 118 -7.23 -8.57 -17.41
N MET A 119 -7.30 -7.35 -17.93
CA MET A 119 -8.39 -6.94 -18.82
C MET A 119 -8.42 -7.76 -20.11
N ILE A 120 -7.25 -8.11 -20.63
CA ILE A 120 -7.10 -8.92 -21.85
C ILE A 120 -7.17 -10.43 -21.53
N MET A 121 -7.19 -10.81 -20.24
CA MET A 121 -7.21 -12.20 -19.76
C MET A 121 -6.09 -13.06 -20.39
N LYS A 122 -4.94 -12.42 -20.69
CA LYS A 122 -3.81 -13.06 -21.35
C LYS A 122 -2.57 -12.93 -20.48
N LYS A 123 -1.91 -14.07 -20.23
CA LYS A 123 -0.65 -14.10 -19.51
C LYS A 123 0.43 -13.36 -20.32
N PRO A 124 1.20 -12.45 -19.70
CA PRO A 124 2.34 -11.81 -20.34
C PRO A 124 3.37 -12.83 -20.85
N THR A 125 4.02 -12.52 -21.97
CA THR A 125 5.18 -13.28 -22.44
C THR A 125 6.41 -13.00 -21.56
N ALA A 126 7.40 -13.88 -21.59
CA ALA A 126 8.66 -13.66 -20.87
C ALA A 126 9.35 -12.35 -21.29
N GLN A 127 9.28 -12.01 -22.59
CA GLN A 127 9.83 -10.75 -23.11
C GLN A 127 9.13 -9.52 -22.53
N GLN A 128 7.80 -9.55 -22.41
CA GLN A 128 7.04 -8.45 -21.82
C GLN A 128 7.33 -8.27 -20.33
N VAL A 129 7.57 -9.37 -19.61
CA VAL A 129 7.99 -9.31 -18.20
C VAL A 129 9.38 -8.70 -18.09
N GLN A 130 10.32 -9.16 -18.91
CA GLN A 130 11.69 -8.62 -18.92
C GLN A 130 11.71 -7.12 -19.25
N GLU A 131 10.92 -6.68 -20.23
CA GLU A 131 10.80 -5.26 -20.57
C GLU A 131 10.26 -4.42 -19.41
N LEU A 132 9.27 -4.93 -18.67
CA LEU A 132 8.78 -4.28 -17.44
C LEU A 132 9.88 -4.17 -16.39
N GLU A 133 10.64 -5.25 -16.15
CA GLU A 133 11.74 -5.25 -15.17
C GLU A 133 12.82 -4.22 -15.55
N GLU A 134 13.22 -4.19 -16.82
CA GLU A 134 14.23 -3.25 -17.32
C GLU A 134 13.77 -1.79 -17.25
N THR A 135 12.49 -1.52 -17.52
CA THR A 135 11.96 -0.15 -17.61
C THR A 135 11.42 0.40 -16.28
N ALA A 136 10.96 -0.47 -15.39
CA ALA A 136 10.33 -0.08 -14.13
C ALA A 136 11.18 -0.37 -12.88
N LEU A 137 12.03 -1.40 -12.89
CA LEU A 137 12.71 -1.87 -11.67
C LEU A 137 14.21 -1.63 -11.66
N LYS A 138 14.87 -1.56 -12.83
CA LYS A 138 16.34 -1.40 -12.94
C LYS A 138 16.93 -0.20 -12.17
N GLY A 139 16.15 0.86 -11.96
CA GLY A 139 16.60 2.04 -11.21
C GLY A 139 16.54 1.90 -9.68
N LEU A 140 16.03 0.77 -9.16
CA LEU A 140 15.93 0.48 -7.73
C LEU A 140 17.03 -0.48 -7.21
N GLU A 141 17.77 -1.13 -8.11
CA GLU A 141 18.94 -1.97 -7.81
C GLU A 141 20.20 -1.12 -7.58
#